data_AF-A0A4R3AIF3-F1
#
_entry.id   AF-A0A4R3AIF3-F1
#
_cell.length_a   1.000
_cell.length_b   1.000
_cell.length_c   1.000
_cell.angle_alpha   90.00
_cell.angle_beta   90.00
_cell.angle_gamma   90.00
#
_symmetry.space_group_name_H-M   'P 1'
#
loop_
_entity.id
_entity.type
_entity.pdbx_description
1 polymer ?
#
loop_
_entity_poly.entity_id
_entity_poly.type
_entity_poly.pdbx_seq_one_letter_code
_entity_poly.pdbx_strand_id
1 'polypeptide(L)'
;MRKTLMRYSLHSDFIIYLIRILIGFSIGYFLYISFPEYSAIWALISIVLVISPDDNEATKIAFDRTKSNFIGSATGILFYFTNLPQMWSMLLGVITSVAICRLFNILSVARTAMVAMIIVVVHEHQLKSYVAALDRFACVTIGCLIGLIVTLSTSYIIKILREKYSMETFSE
;
A
#
# COMPACT_ATOMS: atom_id res chain seq x y z
N MET A 1 -5.16 -36.57 4.62
CA MET A 1 -3.91 -35.90 4.17
C MET A 1 -4.10 -34.47 3.65
N ARG A 2 -5.10 -34.17 2.80
CA ARG A 2 -5.30 -32.81 2.23
C ARG A 2 -5.71 -31.73 3.25
N LYS A 3 -6.45 -32.08 4.31
CA LYS A 3 -6.90 -31.13 5.36
C LYS A 3 -5.79 -30.68 6.31
N THR A 4 -4.77 -31.50 6.55
CA THR A 4 -3.68 -31.19 7.49
C THR A 4 -2.66 -30.22 6.87
N LEU A 5 -2.31 -30.42 5.60
CA LEU A 5 -1.47 -29.51 4.82
C LEU A 5 -2.12 -28.12 4.63
N MET A 6 -3.43 -28.09 4.37
CA MET A 6 -4.17 -26.83 4.20
C MET A 6 -4.24 -26.04 5.51
N ARG A 7 -4.35 -26.72 6.66
CA ARG A 7 -4.34 -26.07 7.99
C ARG A 7 -2.97 -25.49 8.37
N TYR A 8 -1.88 -26.11 7.91
CA TYR A 8 -0.51 -25.62 8.16
C TYR A 8 -0.16 -24.42 7.25
N SER A 9 -0.53 -24.47 5.97
CA SER A 9 -0.34 -23.36 5.02
C SER A 9 -1.10 -22.11 5.45
N LEU A 10 -2.39 -22.24 5.78
CA LEU A 10 -3.22 -21.11 6.20
C LEU A 10 -2.71 -20.45 7.50
N HIS A 11 -2.16 -21.24 8.43
CA HIS A 11 -1.62 -20.70 9.68
C HIS A 11 -0.31 -19.93 9.44
N SER A 12 0.55 -20.44 8.56
CA SER A 12 1.80 -19.77 8.18
C SER A 12 1.52 -18.44 7.46
N ASP A 13 0.68 -18.45 6.43
CA ASP A 13 0.41 -17.26 5.60
C ASP A 13 -0.28 -16.16 6.41
N PHE A 14 -1.23 -16.54 7.28
CA PHE A 14 -1.89 -15.61 8.19
C PHE A 14 -0.92 -15.00 9.21
N ILE A 15 -0.05 -15.79 9.84
CA ILE A 15 0.93 -15.29 10.82
C ILE A 15 1.93 -14.34 10.14
N ILE A 16 2.43 -14.71 8.97
CA ILE A 16 3.35 -13.86 8.19
C ILE A 16 2.68 -12.51 7.87
N TYR A 17 1.44 -12.55 7.40
CA TYR A 17 0.67 -11.35 7.12
C TYR A 17 0.44 -10.50 8.37
N LEU A 18 0.07 -11.12 9.49
CA LEU A 18 -0.12 -10.43 10.78
C LEU A 18 1.17 -9.74 11.22
N ILE A 19 2.32 -10.41 11.13
CA ILE A 19 3.63 -9.84 11.45
C ILE A 19 3.93 -8.64 10.54
N ARG A 20 3.71 -8.76 9.22
CA ARG A 20 3.90 -7.65 8.27
C ARG A 20 3.03 -6.45 8.63
N ILE A 21 1.75 -6.67 8.95
CA ILE A 21 0.85 -5.61 9.40
C ILE A 21 1.36 -4.97 10.68
N LEU A 22 1.71 -5.76 11.70
CA LEU A 22 2.15 -5.23 12.98
C LEU A 22 3.42 -4.38 12.83
N ILE A 23 4.41 -4.86 12.09
CA ILE A 23 5.64 -4.10 11.80
C ILE A 23 5.30 -2.80 11.04
N GLY A 24 4.54 -2.91 9.94
CA GLY A 24 4.17 -1.75 9.13
C GLY A 24 3.36 -0.73 9.92
N PHE A 25 2.38 -1.19 10.70
CA PHE A 25 1.54 -0.35 11.55
C PHE A 25 2.36 0.33 12.64
N SER A 26 3.28 -0.37 13.31
CA SER A 26 4.17 0.23 14.31
C SER A 26 5.04 1.33 13.71
N ILE A 27 5.62 1.11 12.52
CA ILE A 27 6.41 2.14 11.82
C ILE A 27 5.53 3.34 11.44
N GLY A 28 4.36 3.08 10.86
CA GLY A 28 3.43 4.15 10.48
C GLY A 28 2.90 4.95 11.68
N TYR A 29 2.64 4.28 12.80
CA TYR A 29 2.20 4.93 14.03
C TYR A 29 3.31 5.77 14.64
N PHE A 30 4.55 5.27 14.63
CA PHE A 30 5.72 6.05 15.05
C PHE A 30 5.88 7.33 14.19
N LEU A 31 5.69 7.24 12.87
CA LEU A 31 5.69 8.43 12.01
C LEU A 31 4.55 9.39 12.34
N TYR A 32 3.36 8.87 12.60
CA TYR A 32 2.19 9.67 12.95
C TYR A 32 2.41 10.50 14.22
N ILE A 33 2.98 9.93 15.28
CA ILE A 33 3.28 10.67 16.51
C ILE A 33 4.47 11.62 16.38
N SER A 34 5.44 11.31 15.50
CA SER A 34 6.65 12.11 15.35
C SER A 34 6.42 13.36 14.48
N PHE A 35 5.43 13.31 13.58
CA PHE A 35 5.12 14.36 12.62
C PHE A 35 3.64 14.76 12.67
N PRO A 36 3.12 15.23 13.81
CA PRO A 36 1.69 15.54 13.98
C PRO A 36 1.22 16.74 13.15
N GLU A 37 2.15 17.60 12.73
CA GLU A 37 1.88 18.76 11.87
C GLU A 37 1.61 18.36 10.41
N TYR A 38 2.05 17.17 10.00
CA TYR A 38 1.85 16.65 8.66
C TYR A 38 0.66 15.70 8.64
N SER A 39 0.13 15.42 7.44
CA SER A 39 -0.95 14.46 7.27
C SER A 39 -0.47 12.99 7.35
N ALA A 40 0.38 12.68 8.34
CA ALA A 40 1.09 11.41 8.51
C ALA A 40 0.14 10.20 8.72
N ILE A 41 -1.12 10.45 9.11
CA ILE A 41 -2.15 9.40 9.15
C ILE A 41 -2.38 8.74 7.78
N TRP A 42 -2.22 9.46 6.68
CA TRP A 42 -2.36 8.88 5.34
C TRP A 42 -1.17 7.99 4.97
N ALA A 43 0.01 8.23 5.54
CA ALA A 43 1.14 7.33 5.39
C ALA A 43 0.83 5.98 6.06
N LEU A 44 0.29 6.01 7.28
CA LEU A 44 -0.15 4.80 7.98
C LEU A 44 -1.19 4.00 7.18
N ILE A 45 -2.21 4.67 6.64
CA ILE A 45 -3.22 4.03 5.79
C ILE A 45 -2.56 3.40 4.55
N SER A 46 -1.64 4.12 3.91
CA SER A 46 -0.97 3.66 2.69
C SER A 46 -0.06 2.46 2.93
N ILE A 47 0.62 2.38 4.09
CA ILE A 47 1.41 1.21 4.48
C ILE A 47 0.52 -0.04 4.50
N VAL A 48 -0.63 0.04 5.18
CA VAL A 48 -1.56 -1.08 5.31
C VAL A 48 -2.15 -1.48 3.96
N LEU A 49 -2.47 -0.50 3.08
CA LEU A 49 -2.99 -0.78 1.74
C LEU A 49 -2.01 -1.56 0.86
N VAL A 50 -0.71 -1.30 1.00
CA VAL A 50 0.32 -1.96 0.18
C VAL A 50 0.57 -3.41 0.64
N ILE A 51 0.52 -3.68 1.94
CA ILE A 51 0.78 -5.02 2.49
C ILE A 51 -0.34 -5.98 2.03
N SER A 52 0.05 -7.12 1.45
CA SER A 52 -0.88 -8.14 0.95
C SER A 52 -0.84 -9.42 1.79
N PRO A 53 -1.99 -10.09 2.00
CA PRO A 53 -2.03 -11.38 2.68
C PRO A 53 -1.47 -12.54 1.86
N ASP A 54 -1.42 -12.42 0.52
CA ASP A 54 -0.96 -13.50 -0.36
C ASP A 54 0.56 -13.65 -0.31
N ASP A 55 1.09 -14.74 0.27
CA ASP A 55 2.55 -14.90 0.44
C ASP A 55 3.30 -15.19 -0.88
N ASN A 56 2.75 -16.07 -1.74
CA ASN A 56 3.43 -16.51 -2.97
C ASN A 56 3.70 -15.37 -3.98
N GLU A 57 2.83 -14.35 -4.01
CA GLU A 57 2.99 -13.16 -4.86
C GLU A 57 3.05 -11.85 -4.05
N ALA A 58 3.31 -11.92 -2.73
CA ALA A 58 3.26 -10.77 -1.83
C ALA A 58 4.07 -9.58 -2.34
N THR A 59 5.29 -9.86 -2.78
CA THR A 59 6.24 -8.87 -3.28
C THR A 59 5.73 -8.21 -4.57
N LYS A 60 5.26 -9.01 -5.53
CA LYS A 60 4.73 -8.52 -6.81
C LYS A 60 3.48 -7.66 -6.58
N ILE A 61 2.55 -8.15 -5.76
CA ILE A 61 1.33 -7.42 -5.40
C ILE A 61 1.68 -6.12 -4.69
N ALA A 62 2.65 -6.12 -3.75
CA ALA A 62 3.09 -4.91 -3.08
C ALA A 62 3.71 -3.88 -4.05
N PHE A 63 4.51 -4.32 -5.03
CA PHE A 63 5.02 -3.45 -6.09
C PHE A 63 3.89 -2.87 -6.95
N ASP A 64 2.95 -3.71 -7.39
CA ASP A 64 1.84 -3.27 -8.22
C ASP A 64 0.95 -2.28 -7.45
N ARG A 65 0.66 -2.55 -6.17
CA ARG A 65 -0.06 -1.61 -5.30
C ARG A 65 0.70 -0.33 -5.05
N THR A 66 2.02 -0.36 -4.91
CA THR A 66 2.85 0.85 -4.78
C THR A 66 2.76 1.72 -6.03
N LYS A 67 2.91 1.12 -7.22
CA LYS A 67 2.75 1.83 -8.50
C LYS A 67 1.35 2.39 -8.67
N SER A 68 0.34 1.59 -8.34
CA SER A 68 -1.06 1.97 -8.42
C SER A 68 -1.40 3.13 -7.47
N ASN A 69 -0.95 3.08 -6.22
CA ASN A 69 -1.14 4.20 -5.29
C ASN A 69 -0.42 5.46 -5.76
N PHE A 70 0.77 5.35 -6.34
CA PHE A 70 1.48 6.50 -6.92
C PHE A 70 0.72 7.11 -8.11
N ILE A 71 0.18 6.27 -9.00
CA ILE A 71 -0.71 6.73 -10.08
C ILE A 71 -1.92 7.45 -9.50
N GLY A 72 -2.57 6.86 -8.49
CA GLY A 72 -3.72 7.43 -7.81
C GLY A 72 -3.42 8.80 -7.21
N SER A 73 -2.38 8.91 -6.40
CA SER A 73 -1.99 10.15 -5.74
C SER A 73 -1.55 11.23 -6.74
N ALA A 74 -0.83 10.85 -7.81
CA ALA A 74 -0.47 11.77 -8.90
C ALA A 74 -1.70 12.28 -9.67
N THR A 75 -2.65 11.39 -10.00
CA THR A 75 -3.93 11.81 -10.58
C THR A 75 -4.74 12.69 -9.63
N GLY A 76 -4.67 12.44 -8.33
CA GLY A 76 -5.32 13.26 -7.32
C GLY A 76 -4.78 14.68 -7.30
N ILE A 77 -3.45 14.85 -7.36
CA ILE A 77 -2.82 16.17 -7.51
C ILE A 77 -3.31 16.85 -8.80
N LEU A 78 -3.29 16.15 -9.93
CA LEU A 78 -3.70 16.71 -11.22
C LEU A 78 -5.11 17.31 -11.15
N PHE A 79 -6.08 16.57 -10.60
CA PHE A 79 -7.47 17.03 -10.51
C PHE A 79 -7.70 18.00 -9.34
N TYR A 80 -6.87 17.99 -8.30
CA TYR A 80 -6.93 18.99 -7.24
C TYR A 80 -6.71 20.40 -7.81
N PHE A 81 -5.78 20.59 -8.75
CA PHE A 81 -5.49 21.89 -9.37
C PHE A 81 -6.55 22.38 -10.37
N THR A 82 -7.50 21.53 -10.78
CA THR A 82 -8.49 21.90 -11.81
C THR A 82 -9.60 22.83 -11.29
N ASN A 83 -9.66 23.12 -9.98
CA ASN A 83 -10.71 23.93 -9.34
C ASN A 83 -12.15 23.47 -9.66
N LEU A 84 -12.33 22.24 -10.14
CA LEU A 84 -13.64 21.66 -10.39
C LEU A 84 -14.36 21.37 -9.07
N PRO A 85 -15.70 21.34 -9.06
CA PRO A 85 -16.44 20.88 -7.89
C PRO A 85 -15.99 19.48 -7.50
N GLN A 86 -15.84 19.22 -6.20
CA GLN A 86 -15.22 18.01 -5.66
C GLN A 86 -15.77 16.71 -6.26
N MET A 87 -17.09 16.63 -6.47
CA MET A 87 -17.74 15.48 -7.12
C MET A 87 -17.16 15.21 -8.52
N TRP A 88 -16.99 16.24 -9.35
CA TRP A 88 -16.46 16.11 -10.71
C TRP A 88 -14.97 15.78 -10.70
N SER A 89 -14.18 16.40 -9.81
CA SER A 89 -12.77 16.06 -9.63
C SER A 89 -12.59 14.59 -9.26
N MET A 90 -13.45 14.06 -8.39
CA MET A 90 -13.42 12.64 -8.01
C MET A 90 -13.83 11.72 -9.15
N LEU A 91 -14.92 12.01 -9.86
CA LEU A 91 -15.38 11.18 -10.98
C LEU A 91 -14.33 11.12 -12.10
N LEU A 92 -13.82 12.27 -12.53
CA LEU A 92 -12.78 12.34 -13.56
C LEU A 92 -11.46 11.74 -13.07
N GLY A 93 -11.12 11.96 -11.79
CA GLY A 93 -9.99 11.33 -11.12
C GLY A 93 -10.05 9.81 -11.20
N VAL A 94 -11.17 9.19 -10.80
CA VAL A 94 -11.35 7.74 -10.82
C VAL A 94 -11.21 7.19 -12.24
N ILE A 95 -11.90 7.81 -13.21
CA ILE A 95 -11.84 7.39 -14.62
C ILE A 95 -10.39 7.43 -15.11
N THR A 96 -9.67 8.52 -14.81
CA THR A 96 -8.28 8.70 -15.24
C THR A 96 -7.32 7.75 -14.55
N SER A 97 -7.45 7.55 -13.22
CA SER A 97 -6.62 6.58 -12.48
C SER A 97 -6.79 5.18 -13.03
N VAL A 98 -8.03 4.74 -13.28
CA VAL A 98 -8.32 3.40 -13.83
C VAL A 98 -7.79 3.27 -15.26
N ALA A 99 -7.97 4.28 -16.10
CA ALA A 99 -7.42 4.30 -17.46
C ALA A 99 -5.89 4.18 -17.45
N ILE A 100 -5.20 4.92 -16.58
CA ILE A 100 -3.74 4.83 -16.45
C ILE A 100 -3.34 3.45 -15.91
N CYS A 101 -4.00 2.91 -14.88
CA CYS A 101 -3.74 1.56 -14.39
C CYS A 101 -3.90 0.49 -15.49
N ARG A 102 -4.86 0.67 -16.42
CA ARG A 102 -5.02 -0.20 -17.59
C ARG A 102 -3.84 -0.11 -18.55
N LEU A 103 -3.34 1.10 -18.83
CA LEU A 103 -2.16 1.30 -19.69
C LEU A 103 -0.89 0.65 -19.11
N PHE A 104 -0.75 0.65 -17.79
CA PHE A 104 0.36 0.00 -17.10
C PHE A 104 0.14 -1.50 -16.81
N ASN A 105 -0.96 -2.10 -17.29
CA ASN A 105 -1.32 -3.51 -17.06
C ASN A 105 -1.45 -3.92 -15.57
N ILE A 106 -1.80 -2.98 -14.68
CA ILE A 106 -1.96 -3.21 -13.23
C ILE A 106 -3.44 -3.07 -12.80
N LEU A 107 -4.37 -3.46 -13.65
CA LEU A 107 -5.81 -3.30 -13.39
C LEU A 107 -6.29 -4.09 -12.15
N SER A 108 -5.62 -5.19 -11.81
CA SER A 108 -5.92 -6.01 -10.61
C SER A 108 -5.84 -5.21 -9.31
N VAL A 109 -5.04 -4.15 -9.27
CA VAL A 109 -4.81 -3.30 -8.09
C VAL A 109 -5.40 -1.90 -8.24
N ALA A 110 -6.15 -1.61 -9.31
CA ALA A 110 -6.69 -0.28 -9.61
C ALA A 110 -7.54 0.31 -8.47
N ARG A 111 -8.14 -0.55 -7.61
CA ARG A 111 -8.83 -0.10 -6.39
C ARG A 111 -7.96 0.74 -5.48
N THR A 112 -6.69 0.37 -5.33
CA THR A 112 -5.74 1.12 -4.50
C THR A 112 -5.42 2.48 -5.11
N ALA A 113 -5.34 2.61 -6.45
CA ALA A 113 -5.19 3.91 -7.12
C ALA A 113 -6.40 4.82 -6.83
N MET A 114 -7.61 4.29 -6.92
CA MET A 114 -8.83 5.06 -6.63
C MET A 114 -8.82 5.59 -5.19
N VAL A 115 -8.42 4.76 -4.22
CA VAL A 115 -8.31 5.19 -2.81
C VAL A 115 -7.25 6.27 -2.64
N ALA A 116 -6.05 6.12 -3.21
CA ALA A 116 -5.00 7.13 -3.14
C ALA A 116 -5.40 8.46 -3.80
N MET A 117 -6.14 8.41 -4.92
CA MET A 117 -6.68 9.59 -5.57
C MET A 117 -7.68 10.31 -4.65
N ILE A 118 -8.61 9.57 -4.04
CA ILE A 118 -9.58 10.12 -3.09
C ILE A 118 -8.88 10.78 -1.90
N ILE A 119 -7.85 10.14 -1.32
CA ILE A 119 -7.08 10.71 -0.20
C ILE A 119 -6.53 12.10 -0.54
N VAL A 120 -5.98 12.27 -1.73
CA VAL A 120 -5.39 13.55 -2.17
C VAL A 120 -6.48 14.59 -2.50
N VAL A 121 -7.60 14.17 -3.12
CA VAL A 121 -8.66 15.08 -3.59
C VAL A 121 -9.67 15.47 -2.51
N VAL A 122 -9.85 14.65 -1.46
CA VAL A 122 -10.82 14.95 -0.39
C VAL A 122 -10.47 16.29 0.25
N HIS A 123 -11.34 17.29 0.10
CA HIS A 123 -11.11 18.58 0.73
C HIS A 123 -11.50 18.47 2.21
N GLU A 124 -10.55 18.68 3.12
CA GLU A 124 -10.93 19.01 4.50
C GLU A 124 -11.41 20.46 4.50
N HIS A 125 -12.63 20.67 5.00
CA HIS A 125 -13.37 21.93 4.93
C HIS A 125 -12.65 23.15 5.53
N GLN A 126 -11.52 22.95 6.22
CA GLN A 126 -10.82 23.94 7.03
C GLN A 126 -9.61 24.58 6.32
N LEU A 127 -9.00 23.93 5.30
CA LEU A 127 -7.79 24.43 4.64
C LEU A 127 -7.82 24.14 3.13
N LYS A 128 -8.32 25.08 2.33
CA LYS A 128 -8.04 25.14 0.88
C LYS A 128 -6.60 25.57 0.66
N SER A 129 -5.64 24.75 1.08
CA SER A 129 -4.22 25.01 0.86
C SER A 129 -3.65 23.95 -0.07
N TYR A 130 -3.06 24.38 -1.19
CA TYR A 130 -2.33 23.53 -2.11
C TYR A 130 -1.23 22.72 -1.41
N VAL A 131 -0.71 23.22 -0.29
CA VAL A 131 0.25 22.55 0.58
C VAL A 131 -0.31 21.22 1.10
N ALA A 132 -1.60 21.18 1.49
CA ALA A 132 -2.20 19.98 2.05
C ALA A 132 -2.30 18.83 1.02
N ALA A 133 -2.57 19.13 -0.25
CA ALA A 133 -2.59 18.11 -1.30
C ALA A 133 -1.20 17.50 -1.55
N LEU A 134 -0.17 18.35 -1.55
CA LEU A 134 1.23 17.92 -1.68
C LEU A 134 1.69 17.10 -0.46
N ASP A 135 1.34 17.52 0.75
CA ASP A 135 1.66 16.77 1.97
C ASP A 135 1.04 15.38 1.95
N ARG A 136 -0.21 15.27 1.51
CA ARG A 136 -0.90 13.98 1.39
C ARG A 136 -0.26 13.09 0.32
N PHE A 137 0.11 13.65 -0.82
CA PHE A 137 0.85 12.90 -1.84
C PHE A 137 2.19 12.38 -1.31
N ALA A 138 2.93 13.21 -0.58
CA ALA A 138 4.19 12.83 0.04
C ALA A 138 3.97 11.71 1.08
N CYS A 139 2.98 11.87 1.96
CA CYS A 139 2.62 10.87 2.97
C CYS A 139 2.21 9.53 2.33
N VAL A 140 1.38 9.55 1.29
CA VAL A 140 0.98 8.33 0.56
C VAL A 140 2.20 7.66 -0.07
N THR A 141 3.09 8.44 -0.69
CA THR A 141 4.31 7.91 -1.32
C THR A 141 5.23 7.26 -0.28
N ILE A 142 5.51 7.96 0.83
CA ILE A 142 6.32 7.44 1.94
C ILE A 142 5.69 6.16 2.52
N GLY A 143 4.37 6.17 2.75
CA GLY A 143 3.68 5.01 3.28
C GLY A 143 3.76 3.80 2.34
N CYS A 144 3.64 4.01 1.03
CA CYS A 144 3.78 2.93 0.06
C CYS A 144 5.20 2.36 0.04
N LEU A 145 6.23 3.22 0.10
CA LEU A 145 7.63 2.78 0.17
C LEU A 145 7.91 1.95 1.43
N ILE A 146 7.40 2.39 2.58
CA ILE A 146 7.55 1.64 3.84
C ILE A 146 6.84 0.28 3.75
N GLY A 147 5.59 0.24 3.27
CA GLY A 147 4.85 -1.00 3.10
C GLY A 147 5.54 -1.98 2.14
N LEU A 148 6.15 -1.47 1.07
CA LEU A 148 6.96 -2.25 0.13
C LEU A 148 8.22 -2.79 0.81
N ILE A 149 8.98 -1.96 1.54
CA ILE A 149 10.20 -2.36 2.24
C ILE A 149 9.90 -3.44 3.29
N VAL A 150 8.83 -3.29 4.07
CA VAL A 150 8.41 -4.30 5.05
C VAL A 150 8.10 -5.61 4.34
N THR A 151 7.32 -5.57 3.25
CA THR A 151 6.95 -6.78 2.50
C THR A 151 8.17 -7.47 1.91
N LEU A 152 9.10 -6.71 1.31
CA LEU A 152 10.34 -7.23 0.74
C LEU A 152 11.24 -7.85 1.81
N SER A 153 11.46 -7.14 2.92
CA SER A 153 12.34 -7.59 4.00
C SER A 153 11.82 -8.87 4.63
N THR A 154 10.53 -8.93 4.94
CA THR A 154 9.92 -10.14 5.50
C THR A 154 9.94 -11.30 4.49
N SER A 155 9.64 -11.06 3.21
CA SER A 155 9.68 -12.10 2.18
C SER A 155 11.10 -12.67 2.00
N TYR A 156 12.12 -11.81 2.03
CA TYR A 156 13.51 -12.21 1.94
C TYR A 156 13.96 -13.06 3.13
N ILE A 157 13.61 -12.65 4.36
CA ILE A 157 13.90 -13.40 5.60
C ILE A 157 13.24 -14.78 5.56
N ILE A 158 11.97 -14.87 5.14
CA ILE A 158 11.24 -16.14 5.05
C ILE A 158 11.89 -17.07 4.03
N LYS A 159 12.32 -16.53 2.88
CA LYS A 159 13.02 -17.31 1.85
C LYS A 159 14.31 -17.92 2.42
N ILE A 160 15.13 -17.13 3.11
CA ILE A 160 16.37 -17.61 3.76
C ILE A 160 16.07 -18.70 4.79
N LEU A 161 15.07 -18.48 5.65
CA LEU A 161 14.70 -19.47 6.67
C LEU A 161 14.25 -20.79 6.01
N ARG A 162 13.42 -20.72 4.97
CA ARG A 162 12.96 -21.92 4.26
C ARG A 162 14.11 -22.67 3.57
N GLU A 163 15.06 -21.95 2.98
CA GLU A 163 16.27 -22.56 2.39
C GLU A 163 17.09 -23.28 3.46
N LYS A 164 17.29 -22.66 4.63
CA LYS A 164 18.05 -23.25 5.74
C LYS A 164 17.39 -24.53 6.29
N TYR A 165 16.07 -24.51 6.53
CA TYR A 165 15.34 -25.69 7.02
C TYR A 165 15.26 -26.82 6.00
N SER A 166 15.16 -26.50 4.70
CA SER A 166 15.15 -27.51 3.64
C SER A 166 16.49 -28.28 3.63
N MET A 167 17.62 -27.59 3.85
CA MET A 167 18.94 -28.23 3.89
C MET A 167 19.14 -29.14 5.10
N GLU A 168 18.56 -28.82 6.27
CA GLU A 168 18.62 -29.69 7.47
C GLU A 168 17.81 -30.98 7.29
N THR A 169 16.75 -30.98 6.46
CA THR A 169 15.89 -32.16 6.24
C THR A 169 16.51 -33.19 5.27
N PHE A 170 17.52 -32.81 4.47
CA PHE A 170 18.25 -33.72 3.58
C PHE A 170 19.54 -34.29 4.19
N SER A 171 19.86 -33.90 5.42
CA SER A 171 21.04 -34.38 6.16
C SER A 171 20.73 -35.42 7.25
N GLU A 172 19.47 -35.83 7.39
CA GLU A 172 19.03 -36.97 8.21
C GLU A 172 18.65 -38.17 7.32
#